data_AF-A0A2W4RXB4-F1
#
_entry.id   AF-A0A2W4RXB4-F1
#
_cell.length_a   1.000
_cell.length_b   1.000
_cell.length_c   1.000
_cell.angle_alpha   90.00
_cell.angle_beta   90.00
_cell.angle_gamma   90.00
#
_symmetry.space_group_name_H-M   'P 1'
#
loop_
_entity.id
_entity.type
_entity.pdbx_description
1 polymer ?
#
loop_
_entity_poly.entity_id
_entity_poly.type
_entity_poly.pdbx_seq_one_letter_code
_entity_poly.pdbx_strand_id
1 'polypeptide(L)'
;MTPDRRSFLRMAGTSVIAGAAAVAGARRIAAQGPGAAPVSFPGVPNPLEGEVEVIASGYIWTEGPVWVGGEDGYLLFSDVPGNAIYCWNGKQTTAFLAPSGLRDFPIPDTIREAGSNGLAVGRGGLLLADSGTRAIARVDLATREKTIIVDRFEGKRFNSPNDLVVARNGDIYFTDPPFGLAGVQKSPLRELDYTGVFRLTPDNRVHLVADNLFPNGIALSPDNRTLYSTDSSGWIAIDLDASGAPTGQRQFVASDSVGGARGDGMKVDAAGNLWTSGRGGIYVFSPKGEHIGFAPISGRVSNCAFGPGRYLYVTNDTQVVRGRIRADFPGGEAIQY
;
A
#
# COMPACT_ATOMS: atom_id res chain seq x y z
N MET A 1 -43.00 -27.73 -16.35
CA MET A 1 -43.96 -26.63 -16.58
C MET A 1 -43.33 -25.35 -16.06
N THR A 2 -42.92 -24.48 -16.97
CA THR A 2 -42.43 -23.12 -16.74
C THR A 2 -43.58 -22.19 -16.31
N PRO A 3 -43.35 -21.26 -15.37
CA PRO A 3 -44.11 -20.03 -15.29
C PRO A 3 -43.28 -18.82 -15.72
N ASP A 4 -43.68 -18.37 -16.90
CA ASP A 4 -43.75 -17.05 -17.52
C ASP A 4 -43.33 -15.75 -16.77
N ARG A 5 -42.79 -14.84 -17.59
CA ARG A 5 -42.46 -13.44 -17.32
C ARG A 5 -43.63 -12.55 -17.77
N ARG A 6 -44.13 -11.66 -16.90
CA ARG A 6 -44.42 -10.21 -17.14
C ARG A 6 -45.55 -9.70 -16.25
N SER A 7 -45.47 -8.40 -15.99
CA SER A 7 -46.33 -7.49 -15.21
C SER A 7 -45.80 -7.31 -13.78
N PHE A 8 -45.40 -6.11 -13.33
CA PHE A 8 -46.06 -4.82 -13.46
C PHE A 8 -45.06 -3.65 -13.50
N LEU A 9 -45.43 -2.61 -14.26
CA LEU A 9 -44.85 -1.27 -14.26
C LEU A 9 -46.04 -0.31 -14.05
N ARG A 10 -45.87 0.68 -13.15
CA ARG A 10 -46.68 1.87 -12.80
C ARG A 10 -46.90 1.93 -11.29
N MET A 11 -46.82 3.05 -10.58
CA MET A 11 -46.38 4.42 -10.86
C MET A 11 -46.29 5.11 -9.48
N ALA A 12 -45.38 6.06 -9.37
CA ALA A 12 -45.13 7.05 -8.32
C ALA A 12 -46.23 7.34 -7.27
N GLY A 13 -45.78 7.56 -6.03
CA GLY A 13 -46.54 8.22 -4.97
C GLY A 13 -45.69 8.45 -3.72
N THR A 14 -45.16 9.65 -3.59
CA THR A 14 -44.46 10.24 -2.44
C THR A 14 -45.01 9.83 -1.07
N SER A 15 -44.12 9.45 -0.15
CA SER A 15 -44.31 9.59 1.30
C SER A 15 -42.95 9.63 1.99
N VAL A 16 -42.58 10.83 2.44
CA VAL A 16 -41.51 11.05 3.42
C VAL A 16 -42.07 10.59 4.76
N ILE A 17 -41.52 9.53 5.36
CA ILE A 17 -41.58 9.30 6.80
C ILE A 17 -40.20 8.82 7.27
N ALA A 18 -39.67 9.59 8.22
CA ALA A 18 -38.45 9.34 8.97
C ALA A 18 -38.49 7.98 9.69
N GLY A 19 -37.33 7.31 9.70
CA GLY A 19 -37.14 6.04 10.40
C GLY A 19 -35.67 5.72 10.57
N ALA A 20 -34.90 6.66 11.12
CA ALA A 20 -33.56 6.38 11.62
C ALA A 20 -33.67 5.55 12.91
N ALA A 21 -33.69 4.23 12.78
CA ALA A 21 -33.48 3.32 13.90
C ALA A 21 -31.99 2.99 13.97
N ALA A 22 -31.39 3.38 15.09
CA ALA A 22 -29.97 3.31 15.39
C ALA A 22 -29.42 1.88 15.36
N VAL A 23 -28.40 1.64 14.53
CA VAL A 23 -27.41 0.60 14.78
C VAL A 23 -26.30 1.23 15.61
N ALA A 24 -26.53 1.30 16.92
CA ALA A 24 -25.52 1.68 17.90
C ALA A 24 -24.56 0.50 18.11
N GLY A 25 -23.47 0.50 17.35
CA GLY A 25 -22.40 -0.49 17.48
C GLY A 25 -21.08 -0.10 16.83
N ALA A 26 -20.91 1.15 16.40
CA ALA A 26 -19.59 1.63 16.00
C ALA A 26 -18.78 1.91 17.27
N ARG A 27 -17.83 1.04 17.60
CA ARG A 27 -16.75 1.42 18.52
C ARG A 27 -16.05 2.62 17.90
N ARG A 28 -16.33 3.82 18.44
CA ARG A 28 -15.54 5.02 18.17
C ARG A 28 -14.10 4.67 18.49
N ILE A 29 -13.25 4.60 17.46
CA ILE A 29 -11.81 4.70 17.64
C ILE A 29 -11.63 6.03 18.37
N ALA A 30 -11.07 5.97 19.57
CA ALA A 30 -10.89 7.15 20.40
C ALA A 30 -10.17 8.23 19.58
N ALA A 31 -10.75 9.42 19.55
CA ALA A 31 -10.06 10.60 19.02
C ALA A 31 -8.68 10.67 19.70
N GLN A 32 -7.63 10.70 18.89
CA GLN A 32 -6.27 10.78 19.39
C GLN A 32 -6.15 11.99 20.32
N GLY A 33 -5.47 11.80 21.45
CA GLY A 33 -5.18 12.85 22.42
C GLY A 33 -4.41 14.03 21.80
N PRO A 34 -4.07 15.06 22.61
CA PRO A 34 -3.44 16.28 22.11
C PRO A 34 -2.28 15.95 21.16
N GLY A 35 -2.36 16.46 19.94
CA GLY A 35 -1.50 16.08 18.82
C GLY A 35 -0.05 16.08 19.25
N ALA A 36 0.64 14.95 19.03
CA ALA A 36 2.06 14.86 19.29
C ALA A 36 2.76 16.02 18.59
N ALA A 37 3.79 16.59 19.23
CA ALA A 37 4.54 17.71 18.67
C ALA A 37 4.95 17.39 17.21
N PRO A 38 4.89 18.39 16.30
CA PRO A 38 5.28 18.20 14.91
C PRO A 38 6.68 17.59 14.86
N VAL A 39 6.82 16.48 14.15
CA VAL A 39 8.14 15.90 13.92
C VAL A 39 8.93 16.87 13.05
N SER A 40 10.15 17.21 13.45
CA SER A 40 11.04 18.07 12.68
C SER A 40 12.48 17.60 12.83
N PHE A 41 13.26 17.81 11.77
CA PHE A 41 14.66 17.42 11.70
C PHE A 41 15.48 18.65 11.30
N PRO A 42 16.10 19.36 12.27
CA PRO A 42 16.92 20.52 11.96
C PRO A 42 18.00 20.21 10.91
N GLY A 43 18.07 21.03 9.87
CA GLY A 43 19.03 20.86 8.76
C GLY A 43 18.59 19.89 7.65
N VAL A 44 17.48 19.17 7.81
CA VAL A 44 16.89 18.33 6.76
C VAL A 44 15.84 19.14 6.00
N PRO A 45 15.97 19.35 4.68
CA PRO A 45 15.04 20.18 3.91
C PRO A 45 13.68 19.49 3.70
N ASN A 46 12.64 20.30 3.52
CA ASN A 46 11.36 19.82 2.96
C ASN A 46 11.52 19.63 1.44
N PRO A 47 11.30 18.41 0.91
CA PRO A 47 11.41 18.14 -0.52
C PRO A 47 10.22 18.66 -1.33
N LEU A 48 9.10 19.02 -0.69
CA LEU A 48 7.89 19.48 -1.36
C LEU A 48 7.81 21.01 -1.46
N GLU A 49 7.15 21.48 -2.51
CA GLU A 49 6.75 22.87 -2.70
C GLU A 49 5.48 23.15 -1.88
N GLY A 50 5.55 24.16 -1.01
CA GLY A 50 4.38 24.63 -0.26
C GLY A 50 3.74 23.57 0.63
N GLU A 51 2.42 23.67 0.80
CA GLU A 51 1.60 22.71 1.53
C GLU A 51 1.04 21.62 0.62
N VAL A 52 0.71 20.47 1.19
CA VAL A 52 0.06 19.38 0.45
C VAL A 52 -1.44 19.67 0.24
N GLU A 53 -1.97 19.23 -0.89
CA GLU A 53 -3.39 19.34 -1.25
C GLU A 53 -4.11 18.02 -0.94
N VAL A 54 -5.24 18.10 -0.23
CA VAL A 54 -6.15 16.95 -0.06
C VAL A 54 -6.93 16.74 -1.35
N ILE A 55 -6.75 15.59 -2.00
CA ILE A 55 -7.38 15.25 -3.29
C ILE A 55 -8.53 14.25 -3.16
N ALA A 56 -8.61 13.53 -2.05
CA ALA A 56 -9.65 12.56 -1.76
C ALA A 56 -9.81 12.38 -0.24
N SER A 57 -11.02 12.15 0.26
CA SER A 57 -11.30 11.94 1.68
C SER A 57 -12.54 11.06 1.90
N GLY A 58 -12.74 10.62 3.14
CA GLY A 58 -13.92 9.83 3.54
C GLY A 58 -13.70 8.31 3.51
N TYR A 59 -12.45 7.87 3.54
CA TYR A 59 -12.06 6.45 3.57
C TYR A 59 -11.85 5.96 5.00
N ILE A 60 -11.71 4.65 5.19
CA ILE A 60 -11.37 4.07 6.49
C ILE A 60 -9.86 4.08 6.70
N TRP A 61 -9.10 3.51 5.76
CA TRP A 61 -7.63 3.49 5.80
C TRP A 61 -7.07 3.36 4.38
N THR A 62 -6.54 4.47 3.87
CA THR A 62 -5.96 4.54 2.53
C THR A 62 -4.56 3.93 2.49
N GLU A 63 -4.26 3.20 1.42
CA GLU A 63 -3.00 2.45 1.24
C GLU A 63 -2.66 2.23 -0.23
N GLY A 64 -1.44 1.73 -0.47
CA GLY A 64 -1.00 1.20 -1.75
C GLY A 64 -1.27 2.11 -2.96
N PRO A 65 -0.92 3.40 -2.95
CA PRO A 65 -1.12 4.26 -4.09
C PRO A 65 -0.23 3.82 -5.27
N VAL A 66 -0.75 3.88 -6.48
CA VAL A 66 0.01 3.66 -7.73
C VAL A 66 -0.53 4.54 -8.85
N TRP A 67 0.37 5.17 -9.59
CA TRP A 67 0.01 5.93 -10.79
C TRP A 67 -0.04 5.03 -12.02
N VAL A 68 -1.08 5.16 -12.83
CA VAL A 68 -1.32 4.36 -14.04
C VAL A 68 -1.53 5.28 -15.24
N GLY A 69 -0.83 5.06 -16.36
CA GLY A 69 -1.17 5.69 -17.64
C GLY A 69 -0.36 6.93 -18.05
N GLY A 70 0.87 7.11 -17.58
CA GLY A 70 1.76 8.17 -18.07
C GLY A 70 1.31 9.58 -17.68
N GLU A 71 1.54 10.59 -18.52
CA GLU A 71 1.25 11.99 -18.18
C GLU A 71 -0.24 12.27 -17.93
N ASP A 72 -1.12 11.69 -18.74
CA ASP A 72 -2.59 11.80 -18.63
C ASP A 72 -3.22 10.64 -17.83
N GLY A 73 -2.44 10.07 -16.92
CA GLY A 73 -2.83 8.92 -16.11
C GLY A 73 -3.82 9.24 -14.99
N TYR A 74 -3.98 8.26 -14.11
CA TYR A 74 -4.81 8.34 -12.92
C TYR A 74 -4.12 7.63 -11.75
N LEU A 75 -4.48 8.04 -10.53
CA LEU A 75 -4.02 7.40 -9.31
C LEU A 75 -5.01 6.31 -8.90
N LEU A 76 -4.52 5.10 -8.66
CA LEU A 76 -5.24 4.07 -7.93
C LEU A 76 -4.73 3.98 -6.49
N PHE A 77 -5.61 3.67 -5.54
CA PHE A 77 -5.25 3.40 -4.15
C PHE A 77 -6.31 2.51 -3.49
N SER A 78 -5.92 1.77 -2.46
CA SER A 78 -6.80 0.89 -1.69
C SER A 78 -7.41 1.63 -0.49
N ASP A 79 -8.66 1.34 -0.15
CA ASP A 79 -9.21 1.47 1.20
C ASP A 79 -9.29 0.06 1.80
N VAL A 80 -8.30 -0.30 2.63
CA VAL A 80 -8.06 -1.71 2.98
C VAL A 80 -9.21 -2.31 3.79
N PRO A 81 -9.71 -1.66 4.87
CA PRO A 81 -10.88 -2.16 5.59
C PRO A 81 -12.18 -1.94 4.80
N GLY A 82 -12.22 -0.90 3.94
CA GLY A 82 -13.35 -0.62 3.05
C GLY A 82 -13.52 -1.65 1.93
N ASN A 83 -12.55 -2.53 1.73
CA ASN A 83 -12.55 -3.59 0.71
C ASN A 83 -12.78 -3.05 -0.70
N ALA A 84 -12.12 -1.93 -1.04
CA ALA A 84 -12.24 -1.31 -2.35
C ALA A 84 -10.92 -0.70 -2.83
N ILE A 85 -10.76 -0.64 -4.15
CA ILE A 85 -9.75 0.21 -4.82
C ILE A 85 -10.50 1.38 -5.44
N TYR A 86 -9.94 2.57 -5.29
CA TYR A 86 -10.45 3.81 -5.83
C TYR A 86 -9.53 4.38 -6.91
N CYS A 87 -10.12 5.14 -7.84
CA CYS A 87 -9.43 5.82 -8.92
C CYS A 87 -9.67 7.32 -8.83
N TRP A 88 -8.60 8.09 -8.71
CA TRP A 88 -8.61 9.55 -8.83
C TRP A 88 -8.07 9.98 -10.19
N ASN A 89 -8.90 10.65 -10.98
CA ASN A 89 -8.62 10.99 -12.39
C ASN A 89 -8.09 12.42 -12.60
N GLY A 90 -7.52 13.03 -11.56
CA GLY A 90 -7.13 14.45 -11.58
C GLY A 90 -8.21 15.42 -11.11
N LYS A 91 -9.47 14.97 -10.98
CA LYS A 91 -10.61 15.83 -10.59
C LYS A 91 -11.47 15.24 -9.50
N GLN A 92 -11.77 13.94 -9.60
CA GLN A 92 -12.67 13.25 -8.67
C GLN A 92 -12.20 11.82 -8.44
N THR A 93 -12.70 11.25 -7.35
CA THR A 93 -12.45 9.84 -7.01
C THR A 93 -13.69 8.99 -7.25
N THR A 94 -13.52 7.82 -7.87
CA THR A 94 -14.57 6.83 -8.12
C THR A 94 -14.11 5.43 -7.72
N ALA A 95 -15.03 4.53 -7.38
CA ALA A 95 -14.67 3.14 -7.12
C ALA A 95 -14.18 2.46 -8.41
N PHE A 96 -12.97 1.91 -8.35
CA PHE A 96 -12.36 1.13 -9.43
C PHE A 96 -12.76 -0.34 -9.33
N LEU A 97 -12.59 -0.95 -8.15
CA LEU A 97 -12.93 -2.35 -7.86
C LEU A 97 -13.46 -2.48 -6.43
N ALA A 98 -14.64 -3.09 -6.27
CA ALA A 98 -15.24 -3.41 -4.98
C ALA A 98 -16.12 -4.67 -5.12
N PRO A 99 -15.89 -5.76 -4.35
CA PRO A 99 -14.81 -5.92 -3.38
C PRO A 99 -13.42 -6.01 -4.05
N SER A 100 -12.39 -5.42 -3.43
CA SER A 100 -11.01 -5.50 -3.93
C SER A 100 -10.25 -6.73 -3.43
N GLY A 101 -10.59 -7.24 -2.25
CA GLY A 101 -10.01 -8.43 -1.62
C GLY A 101 -11.03 -9.57 -1.52
N LEU A 102 -11.36 -9.94 -0.28
CA LEU A 102 -12.26 -11.03 0.06
C LEU A 102 -13.69 -10.75 -0.43
N ARG A 103 -14.33 -11.76 -1.04
CA ARG A 103 -15.67 -11.63 -1.64
C ARG A 103 -16.79 -12.15 -0.75
N ASP A 104 -16.47 -12.98 0.22
CA ASP A 104 -17.46 -13.62 1.09
C ASP A 104 -18.00 -12.62 2.10
N PHE A 105 -19.32 -12.54 2.22
CA PHE A 105 -20.01 -11.69 3.18
C PHE A 105 -20.97 -12.50 4.08
N PRO A 106 -21.07 -12.18 5.38
CA PRO A 106 -20.30 -11.16 6.10
C PRO A 106 -18.80 -11.49 6.18
N ILE A 107 -17.96 -10.45 6.26
CA ILE A 107 -16.51 -10.64 6.47
C ILE A 107 -16.33 -11.39 7.80
N PRO A 108 -15.61 -12.52 7.85
CA PRO A 108 -15.38 -13.24 9.09
C PRO A 108 -14.62 -12.38 10.11
N ASP A 109 -15.00 -12.46 11.40
CA ASP A 109 -14.34 -11.72 12.49
C ASP A 109 -12.84 -12.05 12.65
N THR A 110 -12.38 -13.15 12.02
CA THR A 110 -10.97 -13.55 11.97
C THR A 110 -10.14 -12.76 10.95
N ILE A 111 -10.77 -11.96 10.08
CA ILE A 111 -10.14 -11.10 9.08
C ILE A 111 -10.32 -9.64 9.51
N ARG A 112 -9.19 -8.93 9.68
CA ARG A 112 -9.14 -7.51 10.06
C ARG A 112 -9.16 -6.59 8.84
N GLU A 113 -8.52 -7.00 7.75
CA GLU A 113 -8.38 -6.22 6.53
C GLU A 113 -8.92 -7.04 5.36
N ALA A 114 -10.17 -6.78 4.96
CA ALA A 114 -10.82 -7.56 3.91
C ALA A 114 -10.39 -7.19 2.49
N GLY A 115 -9.85 -5.98 2.29
CA GLY A 115 -9.45 -5.47 0.99
C GLY A 115 -8.04 -5.83 0.54
N SER A 116 -7.72 -5.37 -0.66
CA SER A 116 -6.35 -5.21 -1.12
C SER A 116 -5.61 -4.13 -0.33
N ASN A 117 -4.28 -4.23 -0.30
CA ASN A 117 -3.40 -3.25 0.31
C ASN A 117 -2.48 -2.63 -0.76
N GLY A 118 -1.20 -2.98 -0.79
CA GLY A 118 -0.23 -2.51 -1.78
C GLY A 118 -0.62 -2.82 -3.23
N LEU A 119 -0.38 -1.86 -4.11
CA LEU A 119 -0.67 -1.94 -5.54
C LEU A 119 0.59 -1.63 -6.35
N ALA A 120 0.77 -2.32 -7.49
CA ALA A 120 1.74 -1.93 -8.50
C ALA A 120 1.24 -2.25 -9.91
N VAL A 121 1.76 -1.55 -10.92
CA VAL A 121 1.55 -1.94 -12.32
C VAL A 121 2.56 -3.01 -12.68
N GLY A 122 2.10 -4.12 -13.26
CA GLY A 122 2.96 -5.22 -13.69
C GLY A 122 2.17 -6.32 -14.38
N ARG A 123 2.87 -7.16 -15.16
CA ARG A 123 2.27 -8.29 -15.89
C ARG A 123 1.05 -7.89 -16.75
N GLY A 124 1.12 -6.71 -17.37
CA GLY A 124 0.03 -6.19 -18.20
C GLY A 124 -1.27 -5.92 -17.43
N GLY A 125 -1.19 -5.57 -16.15
CA GLY A 125 -2.35 -5.22 -15.34
C GLY A 125 -1.97 -4.53 -14.02
N LEU A 126 -2.91 -4.52 -13.09
CA LEU A 126 -2.71 -4.06 -11.71
C LEU A 126 -2.43 -5.26 -10.82
N LEU A 127 -1.27 -5.31 -10.20
CA LEU A 127 -0.92 -6.30 -9.17
C LEU A 127 -1.39 -5.82 -7.80
N LEU A 128 -1.91 -6.75 -7.01
CA LEU A 128 -2.45 -6.51 -5.67
C LEU A 128 -1.70 -7.38 -4.66
N ALA A 129 -1.21 -6.77 -3.59
CA ALA A 129 -1.01 -7.44 -2.32
C ALA A 129 -2.39 -7.55 -1.65
N ASP A 130 -3.00 -8.72 -1.77
CA ASP A 130 -4.39 -8.95 -1.37
C ASP A 130 -4.45 -9.48 0.05
N SER A 131 -4.54 -8.55 1.02
CA SER A 131 -4.57 -8.84 2.45
C SER A 131 -5.73 -9.78 2.79
N GLY A 132 -6.95 -9.46 2.35
CA GLY A 132 -8.14 -10.24 2.68
C GLY A 132 -8.20 -11.64 2.04
N THR A 133 -7.76 -11.76 0.78
CA THR A 133 -7.71 -13.08 0.11
C THR A 133 -6.42 -13.84 0.41
N ARG A 134 -5.46 -13.21 1.11
CA ARG A 134 -4.15 -13.75 1.50
C ARG A 134 -3.36 -14.25 0.27
N ALA A 135 -3.24 -13.39 -0.73
CA ALA A 135 -2.70 -13.76 -2.03
C ALA A 135 -1.99 -12.60 -2.74
N ILE A 136 -1.21 -12.92 -3.77
CA ILE A 136 -0.89 -11.98 -4.84
C ILE A 136 -1.87 -12.19 -5.98
N ALA A 137 -2.52 -11.12 -6.41
CA ALA A 137 -3.52 -11.15 -7.47
C ALA A 137 -3.19 -10.14 -8.58
N ARG A 138 -3.77 -10.35 -9.75
CA ARG A 138 -3.77 -9.40 -10.87
C ARG A 138 -5.19 -9.00 -11.20
N VAL A 139 -5.40 -7.71 -11.46
CA VAL A 139 -6.62 -7.15 -12.03
C VAL A 139 -6.32 -6.64 -13.43
N ASP A 140 -7.13 -7.07 -14.39
CA ASP A 140 -7.11 -6.49 -15.73
C ASP A 140 -7.67 -5.06 -15.69
N LEU A 141 -6.92 -4.08 -16.20
CA LEU A 141 -7.29 -2.67 -16.05
C LEU A 141 -8.54 -2.27 -16.85
N ALA A 142 -8.87 -3.00 -17.92
CA ALA A 142 -10.00 -2.68 -18.79
C ALA A 142 -11.29 -3.36 -18.31
N THR A 143 -11.23 -4.67 -18.08
CA THR A 143 -12.37 -5.50 -17.70
C THR A 143 -12.61 -5.52 -16.19
N ARG A 144 -11.60 -5.15 -15.39
CA ARG A 144 -11.58 -5.24 -13.92
C ARG A 144 -11.69 -6.68 -13.41
N GLU A 145 -11.42 -7.66 -14.26
CA GLU A 145 -11.38 -9.06 -13.88
C GLU A 145 -10.16 -9.32 -12.98
N LYS A 146 -10.41 -9.94 -11.83
CA LYS A 146 -9.39 -10.30 -10.84
C LYS A 146 -9.05 -11.79 -10.93
N THR A 147 -7.76 -12.09 -11.03
CA THR A 147 -7.20 -13.45 -11.04
C THR A 147 -6.18 -13.60 -9.93
N ILE A 148 -6.28 -14.69 -9.15
CA ILE A 148 -5.25 -15.05 -8.17
C ILE A 148 -4.03 -15.60 -8.91
N ILE A 149 -2.84 -15.06 -8.62
CA ILE A 149 -1.58 -15.57 -9.17
C ILE A 149 -1.02 -16.65 -8.24
N VAL A 150 -0.92 -16.34 -6.95
CA VAL A 150 -0.44 -17.28 -5.94
C VAL A 150 -1.03 -16.94 -4.57
N ASP A 151 -1.38 -17.96 -3.80
CA ASP A 151 -1.97 -17.83 -2.46
C ASP A 151 -1.30 -18.73 -1.42
N ARG A 152 -0.26 -19.48 -1.81
CA ARG A 152 0.46 -20.42 -0.97
C ARG A 152 1.96 -20.43 -1.22
N PHE A 153 2.69 -20.75 -0.17
CA PHE A 153 4.11 -21.12 -0.21
C PHE A 153 4.28 -22.46 0.52
N GLU A 154 4.92 -23.44 -0.13
CA GLU A 154 5.12 -24.79 0.43
C GLU A 154 3.83 -25.44 0.98
N GLY A 155 2.71 -25.23 0.28
CA GLY A 155 1.39 -25.74 0.66
C GLY A 155 0.65 -24.93 1.73
N LYS A 156 1.32 -24.00 2.41
CA LYS A 156 0.75 -23.13 3.45
C LYS A 156 0.25 -21.81 2.87
N ARG A 157 -0.85 -21.28 3.39
CA ARG A 157 -1.37 -19.95 3.05
C ARG A 157 -0.42 -18.86 3.57
N PHE A 158 -0.24 -17.81 2.77
CA PHE A 158 0.37 -16.56 3.23
C PHE A 158 -0.38 -15.99 4.44
N ASN A 159 0.28 -15.19 5.28
CA ASN A 159 -0.37 -14.49 6.38
C ASN A 159 -1.42 -13.51 5.84
N SER A 160 -0.97 -12.43 5.21
CA SER A 160 -1.78 -11.39 4.55
C SER A 160 -0.82 -10.46 3.79
N PRO A 161 -0.54 -10.73 2.51
CA PRO A 161 0.38 -9.91 1.72
C PRO A 161 0.05 -8.42 1.81
N ASN A 162 1.06 -7.59 2.06
CA ASN A 162 0.85 -6.20 2.49
C ASN A 162 1.32 -5.17 1.46
N ASP A 163 2.57 -5.21 1.02
CA ASP A 163 3.06 -4.37 -0.09
C ASP A 163 3.86 -5.20 -1.11
N LEU A 164 4.04 -4.67 -2.32
CA LEU A 164 4.79 -5.33 -3.39
C LEU A 164 5.51 -4.35 -4.32
N VAL A 165 6.61 -4.81 -4.92
CA VAL A 165 7.37 -4.09 -5.94
C VAL A 165 7.73 -5.03 -7.10
N VAL A 166 7.72 -4.48 -8.32
CA VAL A 166 8.06 -5.21 -9.54
C VAL A 166 9.49 -4.86 -9.97
N ALA A 167 10.31 -5.88 -10.17
CA ALA A 167 11.66 -5.74 -10.71
C ALA A 167 11.66 -5.65 -12.25
N ARG A 168 12.75 -5.15 -12.83
CA ARG A 168 12.94 -4.99 -14.28
C ARG A 168 12.76 -6.31 -15.04
N ASN A 169 13.17 -7.43 -14.45
CA ASN A 169 13.06 -8.76 -15.03
C ASN A 169 11.65 -9.39 -14.89
N GLY A 170 10.71 -8.68 -14.28
CA GLY A 170 9.33 -9.15 -14.05
C GLY A 170 9.13 -9.97 -12.77
N ASP A 171 10.17 -10.14 -11.94
CA ASP A 171 9.99 -10.64 -10.58
C ASP A 171 9.12 -9.67 -9.77
N ILE A 172 8.34 -10.24 -8.85
CA ILE A 172 7.56 -9.48 -7.88
C ILE A 172 8.12 -9.81 -6.50
N TYR A 173 8.59 -8.81 -5.77
CA TYR A 173 8.92 -8.96 -4.36
C TYR A 173 7.76 -8.44 -3.52
N PHE A 174 7.39 -9.16 -2.47
CA PHE A 174 6.26 -8.78 -1.63
C PHE A 174 6.50 -9.15 -0.16
N THR A 175 5.79 -8.45 0.73
CA THR A 175 5.86 -8.64 2.17
C THR A 175 4.63 -9.37 2.68
N ASP A 176 4.81 -10.24 3.67
CA ASP A 176 3.73 -11.06 4.24
C ASP A 176 3.65 -10.97 5.78
N PRO A 177 3.35 -9.78 6.33
CA PRO A 177 2.97 -9.65 7.74
C PRO A 177 1.54 -10.18 7.97
N PRO A 178 1.10 -10.39 9.23
CA PRO A 178 -0.23 -10.88 9.55
C PRO A 178 -1.20 -9.73 9.88
N PHE A 179 -0.96 -8.52 9.36
CA PHE A 179 -1.78 -7.34 9.65
C PHE A 179 -3.24 -7.54 9.22
N GLY A 180 -3.50 -8.29 8.16
CA GLY A 180 -4.87 -8.54 7.70
C GLY A 180 -5.65 -9.53 8.55
N LEU A 181 -5.00 -10.19 9.52
CA LEU A 181 -5.62 -11.22 10.34
C LEU A 181 -5.95 -10.69 11.75
N ALA A 182 -7.15 -11.01 12.25
CA ALA A 182 -7.50 -10.71 13.64
C ALA A 182 -6.58 -11.49 14.59
N GLY A 183 -6.07 -10.81 15.63
CA GLY A 183 -5.06 -11.36 16.53
C GLY A 183 -3.62 -11.27 16.01
N VAL A 184 -3.42 -10.82 14.76
CA VAL A 184 -2.10 -10.59 14.12
C VAL A 184 -1.19 -11.82 14.31
N GLN A 185 -0.11 -11.72 15.10
CA GLN A 185 0.81 -12.83 15.32
C GLN A 185 0.17 -14.04 16.01
N LYS A 186 -0.89 -13.83 16.79
CA LYS A 186 -1.64 -14.87 17.50
C LYS A 186 -2.88 -15.34 16.73
N SER A 187 -3.04 -14.91 15.48
CA SER A 187 -4.21 -15.30 14.68
C SER A 187 -4.22 -16.82 14.46
N PRO A 188 -5.38 -17.49 14.63
CA PRO A 188 -5.51 -18.91 14.34
C PRO A 188 -5.47 -19.21 12.82
N LEU A 189 -5.52 -18.18 11.97
CA LEU A 189 -5.46 -18.34 10.51
C LEU A 189 -4.03 -18.45 9.98
N ARG A 190 -3.01 -18.13 10.78
CA ARG A 190 -1.61 -18.23 10.35
C ARG A 190 -1.24 -19.70 10.13
N GLU A 191 -0.66 -19.98 8.98
CA GLU A 191 -0.11 -21.31 8.63
C GLU A 191 1.43 -21.28 8.58
N LEU A 192 2.00 -20.11 8.25
CA LEU A 192 3.40 -19.79 8.39
C LEU A 192 3.68 -19.35 9.83
N ASP A 193 4.72 -19.90 10.44
CA ASP A 193 5.19 -19.57 11.79
C ASP A 193 6.02 -18.28 11.85
N TYR A 194 6.45 -17.79 10.69
CA TYR A 194 7.15 -16.51 10.53
C TYR A 194 6.36 -15.48 9.72
N THR A 195 6.92 -14.28 9.62
CA THR A 195 6.56 -13.21 8.70
C THR A 195 7.78 -12.92 7.84
N GLY A 196 7.60 -12.53 6.58
CA GLY A 196 8.74 -12.52 5.69
C GLY A 196 8.55 -11.74 4.40
N VAL A 197 9.65 -11.69 3.66
CA VAL A 197 9.73 -11.16 2.31
C VAL A 197 9.85 -12.34 1.36
N PHE A 198 9.07 -12.31 0.29
CA PHE A 198 9.02 -13.34 -0.72
C PHE A 198 9.29 -12.75 -2.10
N ARG A 199 9.75 -13.61 -3.01
CA ARG A 199 9.92 -13.32 -4.43
C ARG A 199 9.04 -14.25 -5.24
N LEU A 200 8.29 -13.71 -6.19
CA LEU A 200 7.46 -14.41 -7.15
C LEU A 200 8.03 -14.19 -8.56
N THR A 201 8.54 -15.25 -9.17
CA THR A 201 9.14 -15.22 -10.50
C THR A 201 8.10 -15.16 -11.62
N PRO A 202 8.47 -14.76 -12.86
CA PRO A 202 7.55 -14.74 -14.01
C PRO A 202 6.82 -16.05 -14.28
N ASP A 203 7.42 -17.21 -13.97
CA ASP A 203 6.83 -18.55 -14.08
C ASP A 203 6.02 -18.98 -12.85
N ASN A 204 5.66 -18.04 -11.97
CA ASN A 204 4.86 -18.22 -10.76
C ASN A 204 5.49 -19.09 -9.67
N ARG A 205 6.82 -19.16 -9.60
CA ARG A 205 7.51 -19.81 -8.48
C ARG A 205 7.75 -18.81 -7.36
N VAL A 206 7.47 -19.24 -6.14
CA VAL A 206 7.69 -18.43 -4.94
C VAL A 206 8.97 -18.89 -4.25
N HIS A 207 9.81 -17.92 -3.88
CA HIS A 207 11.03 -18.11 -3.13
C HIS A 207 10.99 -17.26 -1.86
N LEU A 208 11.45 -17.80 -0.75
CA LEU A 208 11.67 -17.04 0.48
C LEU A 208 12.92 -16.16 0.32
N VAL A 209 12.80 -14.87 0.68
CA VAL A 209 13.91 -13.91 0.66
C VAL A 209 14.42 -13.64 2.08
N ALA A 210 13.50 -13.47 3.04
CA ALA A 210 13.82 -13.32 4.47
C ALA A 210 12.61 -13.75 5.32
N ASP A 211 12.83 -14.43 6.45
CA ASP A 211 11.81 -14.90 7.40
C ASP A 211 12.01 -14.34 8.82
N ASN A 212 13.00 -13.47 9.01
CA ASN A 212 13.40 -12.92 10.30
C ASN A 212 12.97 -11.45 10.50
N LEU A 213 12.04 -10.97 9.67
CA LEU A 213 11.57 -9.59 9.67
C LEU A 213 10.09 -9.52 10.06
N PHE A 214 9.64 -8.36 10.54
CA PHE A 214 8.23 -8.01 10.61
C PHE A 214 7.90 -6.94 9.56
N PRO A 215 7.84 -7.32 8.27
CA PRO A 215 7.92 -6.39 7.16
C PRO A 215 6.59 -5.69 6.89
N ASN A 216 6.67 -4.51 6.29
CA ASN A 216 5.53 -3.77 5.75
C ASN A 216 5.85 -3.28 4.33
N GLY A 217 6.27 -2.02 4.13
CA GLY A 217 6.64 -1.52 2.82
C GLY A 217 7.88 -2.18 2.23
N ILE A 218 7.93 -2.18 0.90
CA ILE A 218 9.02 -2.76 0.12
C ILE A 218 9.32 -1.92 -1.12
N ALA A 219 10.59 -1.77 -1.46
CA ALA A 219 11.02 -1.10 -2.69
C ALA A 219 12.34 -1.64 -3.21
N LEU A 220 12.64 -1.39 -4.47
CA LEU A 220 13.81 -1.90 -5.15
C LEU A 220 14.65 -0.74 -5.69
N SER A 221 15.96 -0.81 -5.48
CA SER A 221 16.94 0.10 -6.07
C SER A 221 16.90 0.10 -7.61
N PRO A 222 17.31 1.20 -8.28
CA PRO A 222 17.22 1.32 -9.75
C PRO A 222 17.98 0.23 -10.53
N ASP A 223 19.07 -0.28 -9.97
CA ASP A 223 19.89 -1.36 -10.54
C ASP A 223 19.41 -2.77 -10.16
N ASN A 224 18.36 -2.86 -9.33
CA ASN A 224 17.74 -4.09 -8.82
C ASN A 224 18.70 -4.93 -7.96
N ARG A 225 19.70 -4.31 -7.32
CA ARG A 225 20.70 -5.00 -6.47
C ARG A 225 20.49 -4.85 -4.98
N THR A 226 19.61 -3.95 -4.58
CA THR A 226 19.20 -3.77 -3.19
C THR A 226 17.68 -3.72 -3.10
N LEU A 227 17.12 -4.62 -2.30
CA LEU A 227 15.72 -4.64 -1.89
C LEU A 227 15.61 -4.01 -0.50
N TYR A 228 14.79 -2.97 -0.39
CA TYR A 228 14.49 -2.31 0.88
C TYR A 228 13.20 -2.88 1.44
N SER A 229 13.18 -3.14 2.75
CA SER A 229 11.99 -3.52 3.51
C SER A 229 11.96 -2.73 4.81
N THR A 230 10.78 -2.42 5.31
CA THR A 230 10.67 -2.01 6.72
C THR A 230 10.81 -3.22 7.64
N ASP A 231 11.15 -2.94 8.89
CA ASP A 231 11.12 -3.86 10.01
C ASP A 231 10.78 -3.08 11.31
N SER A 232 10.52 -3.82 12.38
CA SER A 232 10.39 -3.29 13.73
C SER A 232 11.55 -2.40 14.20
N SER A 233 12.75 -2.60 13.66
CA SER A 233 13.97 -1.84 13.98
C SER A 233 14.21 -0.60 13.11
N GLY A 234 13.42 -0.39 12.04
CA GLY A 234 13.61 0.68 11.07
C GLY A 234 13.54 0.16 9.63
N TRP A 235 14.52 0.51 8.81
CA TRP A 235 14.63 0.09 7.42
C TRP A 235 15.81 -0.85 7.22
N ILE A 236 15.55 -1.94 6.49
CA ILE A 236 16.49 -3.01 6.18
C ILE A 236 16.82 -2.96 4.70
N ALA A 237 18.09 -3.21 4.35
CA ALA A 237 18.54 -3.44 2.99
C ALA A 237 18.97 -4.90 2.84
N ILE A 238 18.45 -5.55 1.80
CA ILE A 238 18.79 -6.91 1.40
C ILE A 238 19.52 -6.83 0.06
N ASP A 239 20.76 -7.30 0.02
CA ASP A 239 21.56 -7.35 -1.20
C ASP A 239 21.09 -8.50 -2.09
N LEU A 240 20.97 -8.24 -3.38
CA LEU A 240 20.54 -9.19 -4.39
C LEU A 240 21.63 -9.44 -5.44
N ASP A 241 21.82 -10.70 -5.82
CA ASP A 241 22.65 -11.06 -6.96
C ASP A 241 21.96 -10.77 -8.31
N ALA A 242 22.62 -11.14 -9.42
CA ALA A 242 22.10 -10.86 -10.77
C ALA A 242 20.85 -11.68 -11.12
N SER A 243 20.64 -12.79 -10.40
CA SER A 243 19.47 -13.62 -10.54
C SER A 243 18.31 -13.12 -9.68
N GLY A 244 18.51 -12.12 -8.81
CA GLY A 244 17.52 -11.62 -7.85
C GLY A 244 17.46 -12.44 -6.56
N ALA A 245 18.45 -13.27 -6.25
CA ALA A 245 18.54 -14.04 -5.02
C ALA A 245 19.25 -13.23 -3.91
N PRO A 246 18.84 -13.37 -2.63
CA PRO A 246 19.46 -12.63 -1.53
C PRO A 246 20.89 -13.12 -1.25
N THR A 247 21.82 -12.18 -1.10
CA THR A 247 23.24 -12.45 -0.77
C THR A 247 23.67 -11.88 0.57
N GLY A 248 22.86 -10.98 1.16
CA GLY A 248 23.18 -10.34 2.42
C GLY A 248 22.02 -9.48 2.92
N GLN A 249 22.02 -9.19 4.22
CA GLN A 249 21.03 -8.34 4.88
C GLN A 249 21.74 -7.42 5.88
N ARG A 250 21.35 -6.15 5.91
CA ARG A 250 21.90 -5.15 6.85
C ARG A 250 20.85 -4.15 7.29
N GLN A 251 21.06 -3.55 8.47
CA GLN A 251 20.35 -2.32 8.84
C GLN A 251 20.71 -1.23 7.83
N PHE A 252 19.71 -0.62 7.20
CA PHE A 252 19.91 0.52 6.32
C PHE A 252 19.81 1.82 7.12
N VAL A 253 18.69 2.04 7.81
CA VAL A 253 18.47 3.17 8.72
C VAL A 253 17.79 2.66 9.97
N ALA A 254 18.34 2.95 11.15
CA ALA A 254 17.75 2.57 12.42
C ALA A 254 16.63 3.55 12.81
N SER A 255 15.50 3.05 13.30
CA SER A 255 14.36 3.86 13.77
C SER A 255 14.79 4.96 14.75
N ASP A 256 15.68 4.63 15.69
CA ASP A 256 16.15 5.56 16.72
C ASP A 256 17.00 6.71 16.15
N SER A 257 17.64 6.51 14.99
CA SER A 257 18.42 7.57 14.32
C SER A 257 17.54 8.68 13.73
N VAL A 258 16.24 8.42 13.59
CA VAL A 258 15.25 9.37 13.04
C VAL A 258 14.07 9.56 14.00
N GLY A 259 14.35 9.60 15.30
CA GLY A 259 13.36 9.96 16.33
C GLY A 259 12.34 8.85 16.63
N GLY A 260 12.71 7.59 16.42
CA GLY A 260 11.88 6.42 16.72
C GLY A 260 10.77 6.19 15.69
N ALA A 261 10.86 6.81 14.52
CA ALA A 261 9.90 6.60 13.44
C ALA A 261 10.05 5.19 12.85
N ARG A 262 8.91 4.52 12.66
CA ARG A 262 8.82 3.27 11.91
C ARG A 262 8.24 3.55 10.54
N GLY A 263 8.81 2.94 9.53
CA GLY A 263 8.27 3.02 8.19
C GLY A 263 7.00 2.19 8.03
N ASP A 264 6.17 2.58 7.07
CA ASP A 264 5.05 1.78 6.56
C ASP A 264 5.38 1.47 5.08
N GLY A 265 4.66 2.02 4.10
CA GLY A 265 4.99 1.95 2.67
C GLY A 265 6.15 2.83 2.16
N MET A 266 6.75 2.44 1.03
CA MET A 266 7.92 3.13 0.45
C MET A 266 8.00 3.05 -1.08
N LYS A 267 8.81 3.94 -1.68
CA LYS A 267 9.21 3.97 -3.09
C LYS A 267 10.67 4.39 -3.22
N VAL A 268 11.34 3.98 -4.29
CA VAL A 268 12.69 4.47 -4.65
C VAL A 268 12.59 5.32 -5.91
N ASP A 269 13.26 6.47 -5.89
CA ASP A 269 13.34 7.34 -7.08
C ASP A 269 14.47 6.91 -8.04
N ALA A 270 14.50 7.49 -9.23
CA ALA A 270 15.49 7.19 -10.27
C ALA A 270 16.94 7.53 -9.86
N ALA A 271 17.14 8.38 -8.85
CA ALA A 271 18.45 8.67 -8.27
C ALA A 271 18.85 7.67 -7.17
N GLY A 272 17.97 6.74 -6.82
CA GLY A 272 18.18 5.71 -5.80
C GLY A 272 17.82 6.15 -4.38
N ASN A 273 17.20 7.32 -4.20
CA ASN A 273 16.74 7.74 -2.87
C ASN A 273 15.48 6.98 -2.47
N LEU A 274 15.42 6.56 -1.22
CA LEU A 274 14.27 5.88 -0.63
C LEU A 274 13.32 6.90 -0.02
N TRP A 275 12.11 6.98 -0.56
CA TRP A 275 10.99 7.78 -0.06
C TRP A 275 10.06 6.87 0.72
N THR A 276 9.93 7.09 2.02
CA THR A 276 9.20 6.19 2.91
C THR A 276 8.28 6.96 3.82
N SER A 277 7.07 6.46 4.01
CA SER A 277 6.20 6.94 5.06
C SER A 277 6.83 6.68 6.42
N GLY A 278 6.45 7.51 7.38
CA GLY A 278 6.80 7.34 8.78
C GLY A 278 6.00 8.29 9.65
N ARG A 279 6.30 8.31 10.94
CA ARG A 279 5.62 9.22 11.88
C ARG A 279 5.79 10.67 11.41
N GLY A 280 4.67 11.34 11.16
CA GLY A 280 4.60 12.77 10.85
C GLY A 280 4.88 13.19 9.41
N GLY A 281 5.15 12.26 8.48
CA GLY A 281 5.46 12.64 7.10
C GLY A 281 6.12 11.57 6.25
N ILE A 282 6.69 12.03 5.12
CA ILE A 282 7.55 11.22 4.24
C ILE A 282 9.01 11.57 4.53
N TYR A 283 9.81 10.54 4.77
CA TYR A 283 11.26 10.62 4.94
C TYR A 283 11.92 10.28 3.61
N VAL A 284 13.04 10.93 3.32
CA VAL A 284 13.86 10.65 2.14
C VAL A 284 15.28 10.31 2.57
N PHE A 285 15.71 9.09 2.26
CA PHE A 285 17.06 8.60 2.54
C PHE A 285 17.86 8.48 1.25
N SER A 286 19.11 8.99 1.23
CA SER A 286 20.03 8.76 0.11
C SER A 286 20.34 7.26 -0.02
N PRO A 287 20.92 6.78 -1.15
CA PRO A 287 21.37 5.38 -1.27
C PRO A 287 22.34 4.93 -0.16
N LYS A 288 22.98 5.87 0.54
CA LYS A 288 23.89 5.63 1.67
C LYS A 288 23.19 5.62 3.04
N GLY A 289 21.87 5.84 3.09
CA GLY A 289 21.09 5.92 4.32
C GLY A 289 21.09 7.29 5.00
N GLU A 290 21.57 8.34 4.34
CA GLU A 290 21.57 9.69 4.90
C GLU A 290 20.16 10.30 4.82
N HIS A 291 19.67 10.91 5.90
CA HIS A 291 18.38 11.59 5.90
C HIS A 291 18.48 12.94 5.17
N ILE A 292 18.09 12.97 3.90
CA ILE A 292 18.27 14.10 2.99
C ILE A 292 17.00 14.92 2.76
N GLY A 293 15.83 14.43 3.18
CA GLY A 293 14.59 15.18 3.07
C GLY A 293 13.51 14.68 4.02
N PHE A 294 12.66 15.60 4.49
CA PHE A 294 11.48 15.27 5.29
C PHE A 294 10.30 16.16 4.89
N ALA A 295 9.24 15.55 4.37
CA ALA A 295 7.99 16.23 4.03
C ALA A 295 6.98 16.08 5.18
N PRO A 296 6.75 17.11 6.01
CA PRO A 296 5.78 17.04 7.09
C PRO A 296 4.37 16.93 6.52
N ILE A 297 3.62 15.93 6.96
CA ILE A 297 2.22 15.72 6.59
C ILE A 297 1.45 15.37 7.86
N SER A 298 0.45 16.19 8.18
CA SER A 298 -0.39 15.99 9.35
C SER A 298 -1.12 14.63 9.30
N GLY A 299 -1.27 13.98 10.45
CA GLY A 299 -1.93 12.69 10.55
C GLY A 299 -1.00 11.49 10.30
N ARG A 300 -1.59 10.30 10.19
CA ARG A 300 -0.86 9.07 9.91
C ARG A 300 -0.66 8.94 8.41
N VAL A 301 0.59 8.77 7.98
CA VAL A 301 0.95 8.53 6.58
C VAL A 301 1.22 7.03 6.41
N SER A 302 0.60 6.41 5.41
CA SER A 302 0.74 4.97 5.16
C SER A 302 1.70 4.67 4.03
N ASN A 303 1.56 5.32 2.87
CA ASN A 303 2.34 4.96 1.68
C ASN A 303 2.45 6.15 0.71
N CYS A 304 3.24 6.01 -0.35
CA CYS A 304 3.41 7.05 -1.36
C CYS A 304 3.63 6.50 -2.77
N ALA A 305 3.39 7.35 -3.78
CA ALA A 305 3.64 7.08 -5.19
C ALA A 305 4.06 8.34 -5.93
N PHE A 306 5.00 8.19 -6.86
CA PHE A 306 5.33 9.23 -7.81
C PHE A 306 4.29 9.26 -8.94
N GLY A 307 4.00 10.46 -9.44
CA GLY A 307 3.26 10.64 -10.69
C GLY A 307 3.82 11.81 -11.51
N PRO A 308 3.14 12.16 -12.62
CA PRO A 308 3.63 13.12 -13.59
C PRO A 308 3.79 14.52 -12.98
N GLY A 309 4.60 15.37 -13.61
CA GLY A 309 4.83 16.75 -13.14
C GLY A 309 5.51 16.83 -11.77
N ARG A 310 6.29 15.80 -11.39
CA ARG A 310 6.96 15.66 -10.08
C ARG A 310 5.99 15.70 -8.90
N TYR A 311 4.78 15.16 -9.05
CA TYR A 311 3.87 14.98 -7.92
C TYR A 311 4.21 13.74 -7.10
N LEU A 312 4.25 13.91 -5.78
CA LEU A 312 4.20 12.83 -4.82
C LEU A 312 2.76 12.71 -4.30
N TYR A 313 2.16 11.56 -4.50
CA TYR A 313 0.86 11.17 -3.94
C TYR A 313 1.09 10.40 -2.66
N VAL A 314 0.30 10.68 -1.62
CA VAL A 314 0.49 10.12 -0.30
C VAL A 314 -0.84 9.70 0.27
N THR A 315 -0.95 8.42 0.63
CA THR A 315 -2.09 7.91 1.39
C THR A 315 -1.89 8.27 2.86
N ASN A 316 -2.92 8.88 3.45
CA ASN A 316 -2.85 9.54 4.74
C ASN A 316 -4.14 9.29 5.52
N ASP A 317 -4.17 8.17 6.25
CA ASP A 317 -5.32 7.78 7.08
C ASP A 317 -6.62 7.71 6.25
N THR A 318 -7.59 8.59 6.54
CA THR A 318 -8.91 8.65 5.89
C THR A 318 -8.94 9.45 4.58
N GLN A 319 -7.77 9.87 4.07
CA GLN A 319 -7.63 10.76 2.92
C GLN A 319 -6.38 10.46 2.07
N VAL A 320 -6.34 11.03 0.88
CA VAL A 320 -5.15 11.04 0.01
C VAL A 320 -4.76 12.49 -0.24
N VAL A 321 -3.47 12.79 -0.12
CA VAL A 321 -2.91 14.11 -0.39
C VAL A 321 -1.90 14.03 -1.52
N ARG A 322 -1.63 15.17 -2.17
CA ARG A 322 -0.51 15.30 -3.10
C ARG A 322 0.31 16.54 -2.79
N GLY A 323 1.61 16.48 -3.08
CA GLY A 323 2.49 17.64 -3.09
C GLY A 323 3.44 17.59 -4.28
N ARG A 324 3.86 18.75 -4.77
CA ARG A 324 4.83 18.82 -5.86
C ARG A 324 6.24 18.75 -5.28
N ILE A 325 7.07 17.85 -5.76
CA ILE A 325 8.48 17.75 -5.37
C ILE A 325 9.23 18.91 -6.03
N ARG A 326 9.99 19.65 -5.22
CA ARG A 326 10.75 20.81 -5.70
C ARG A 326 11.68 20.41 -6.84
N ALA A 327 11.81 21.31 -7.81
CA ALA A 327 12.70 21.12 -8.95
C ALA A 327 14.18 21.01 -8.54
N ASP A 328 14.57 21.64 -7.44
CA ASP A 328 15.94 21.64 -6.92
C ASP A 328 16.23 20.52 -5.90
N PHE A 329 15.23 19.73 -5.52
CA PHE A 329 15.44 18.59 -4.63
C PHE A 329 16.06 17.42 -5.41
N PRO A 330 17.15 16.78 -4.90
CA PRO A 330 17.82 15.69 -5.60
C PRO A 330 16.91 14.47 -5.71
N GLY A 331 16.64 14.03 -6.95
CA GLY A 331 15.77 12.87 -7.22
C GLY A 331 14.29 13.24 -7.36
N GLY A 332 13.40 12.37 -6.87
CA GLY A 332 11.94 12.56 -6.91
C GLY A 332 11.25 12.15 -8.21
N GLU A 333 11.92 11.39 -9.07
CA GLU A 333 11.35 10.84 -10.31
C GLU A 333 11.15 9.34 -10.21
N ALA A 334 10.06 8.82 -10.77
CA ALA A 334 9.81 7.38 -10.81
C ALA A 334 10.89 6.67 -11.63
N ILE A 335 11.27 5.45 -11.22
CA ILE A 335 12.13 4.59 -12.04
C ILE A 335 11.37 4.20 -13.32
N GLN A 336 12.01 4.41 -14.47
CA GLN A 336 11.52 3.92 -15.76
C GLN A 336 12.34 2.70 -16.18
N TYR A 337 11.66 1.55 -16.35
CA TYR A 337 12.27 0.27 -16.70
C TYR A 337 12.13 -0.04 -18.18
#